data_AF-A0AAE4BXG6-F1
#
_entry.id   AF-A0AAE4BXG6-F1
#
_cell.length_a   1.000
_cell.length_b   1.000
_cell.length_c   1.000
_cell.angle_alpha   90.00
_cell.angle_beta   90.00
_cell.angle_gamma   90.00
#
_symmetry.space_group_name_H-M   'P 1'
#
loop_
_entity.id
_entity.type
_entity.pdbx_description
1 polymer ?
#
loop_
_entity_poly.entity_id
_entity_poly.type
_entity_poly.pdbx_seq_one_letter_code
_entity_poly.pdbx_strand_id
1 'polypeptide(L)'
;MSELRVHPILGDFYRIDGGRWRIDRLLPEIGSTVRIFGAGETPTQEQLNIAHRVAGWLPQLLSAAGLGKPPSDDVPADWERTLQKPGIRWISIAADGSANLGLNGYQDGQYYVAPLLELSPDLSVISASWGV
;
A
#
# COMPACT_ATOMS: atom_id res chain seq x y z
N MET A 1 9.66 -13.89 13.46
CA MET A 1 10.06 -14.87 12.43
C MET A 1 9.00 -14.84 11.33
N SER A 2 9.37 -15.14 10.09
CA SER A 2 8.38 -15.31 9.01
C SER A 2 8.44 -16.73 8.48
N GLU A 3 7.29 -17.36 8.26
CA GLU A 3 7.15 -18.75 7.86
C GLU A 3 6.43 -18.80 6.50
N LEU A 4 7.05 -19.44 5.50
CA LEU A 4 6.41 -19.65 4.19
C LEU A 4 5.31 -20.72 4.30
N ARG A 5 4.13 -20.43 3.76
CA ARG A 5 2.96 -21.31 3.70
C ARG A 5 2.29 -21.22 2.33
N VAL A 6 1.43 -22.20 2.03
CA VAL A 6 0.70 -22.27 0.77
C VAL A 6 -0.80 -22.22 1.06
N HIS A 7 -1.50 -21.26 0.47
CA HIS A 7 -2.97 -21.21 0.50
C HIS A 7 -3.51 -21.95 -0.74
N PRO A 8 -4.55 -22.79 -0.62
CA PRO A 8 -5.03 -23.64 -1.73
C PRO A 8 -5.46 -22.87 -2.98
N ILE A 9 -6.05 -21.69 -2.80
CA ILE A 9 -6.49 -20.80 -3.89
C ILE A 9 -5.46 -19.71 -4.17
N LEU A 10 -5.04 -19.00 -3.12
CA LEU A 10 -4.24 -17.80 -3.23
C LEU A 10 -2.74 -18.06 -3.43
N GLY A 11 -2.26 -19.30 -3.30
CA GLY A 11 -0.85 -19.68 -3.47
C GLY A 11 0.05 -19.31 -2.29
N ASP A 12 1.34 -19.16 -2.57
CA ASP A 12 2.37 -18.93 -1.55
C ASP A 12 2.19 -17.61 -0.83
N PHE A 13 2.29 -17.64 0.49
CA PHE A 13 2.28 -16.48 1.39
C PHE A 13 3.20 -16.70 2.59
N TYR A 14 3.56 -15.63 3.28
CA TYR A 14 4.35 -15.69 4.51
C TYR A 14 3.45 -15.38 5.69
N ARG A 15 3.43 -16.25 6.70
CA ARG A 15 2.95 -15.91 8.02
C ARG A 15 4.01 -15.10 8.75
N ILE A 16 3.63 -14.01 9.40
CA ILE A 16 4.52 -13.11 10.13
C ILE A 16 4.06 -13.07 11.59
N ASP A 17 5.01 -12.96 12.52
CA ASP A 17 4.72 -12.76 13.94
C ASP A 17 3.67 -11.66 14.18
N GLY A 18 2.85 -11.86 15.21
CA GLY A 18 1.80 -10.90 15.60
C GLY A 18 0.46 -11.13 14.89
N GLY A 19 0.20 -12.34 14.39
CA GLY A 19 -1.10 -12.70 13.79
C GLY A 19 -1.36 -11.99 12.47
N ARG A 20 -0.34 -11.92 11.61
CA ARG A 20 -0.41 -11.28 10.30
C ARG A 20 0.16 -12.19 9.23
N TRP A 21 -0.18 -11.87 7.98
CA TRP A 21 0.39 -12.52 6.80
C TRP A 21 0.90 -11.48 5.81
N ARG A 22 1.76 -11.93 4.89
CA ARG A 22 2.25 -11.19 3.73
C ARG A 22 2.14 -12.04 2.48
N ILE A 23 1.70 -11.46 1.39
CA ILE A 23 1.76 -12.05 0.05
C ILE A 23 2.32 -11.01 -0.92
N ASP A 24 3.20 -11.44 -1.82
CA ASP A 24 3.67 -10.58 -2.91
C ASP A 24 2.85 -10.95 -4.16
N ARG A 25 2.09 -9.99 -4.69
CA ARG A 25 1.16 -10.23 -5.81
C ARG A 25 1.24 -9.13 -6.85
N LEU A 26 1.22 -9.53 -8.12
CA LEU A 26 1.03 -8.62 -9.24
C LEU A 26 -0.39 -8.06 -9.17
N LEU A 27 -0.51 -6.73 -9.05
CA LEU A 27 -1.77 -6.02 -9.19
C LEU A 27 -1.85 -5.45 -10.61
N PRO A 28 -2.65 -6.04 -11.52
CA PRO A 28 -2.69 -5.62 -12.92
C PRO A 28 -3.20 -4.19 -13.10
N GLU A 29 -3.97 -3.65 -12.17
CA GLU A 29 -4.49 -2.29 -12.17
C GLU A 29 -3.38 -1.23 -12.22
N ILE A 30 -2.22 -1.57 -11.63
CA ILE A 30 -1.03 -0.70 -11.58
C ILE A 30 0.20 -1.36 -12.23
N GLY A 31 0.04 -2.55 -12.82
CA GLY A 31 1.09 -3.25 -13.55
C GLY A 31 2.34 -3.62 -12.74
N SER A 32 2.23 -3.74 -11.41
CA SER A 32 3.38 -3.97 -10.54
C SER A 32 3.11 -5.01 -9.44
N THR A 33 4.18 -5.67 -8.99
CA THR A 33 4.11 -6.54 -7.81
C THR A 33 4.09 -5.71 -6.55
N VAL A 34 3.05 -5.88 -5.76
CA VAL A 34 2.82 -5.19 -4.49
C VAL A 34 2.96 -6.16 -3.34
N ARG A 35 3.57 -5.70 -2.26
CA ARG A 35 3.58 -6.42 -1.00
C ARG A 35 2.29 -6.15 -0.23
N ILE A 36 1.44 -7.15 -0.11
CA ILE A 36 0.16 -7.03 0.60
C ILE A 36 0.29 -7.73 1.94
N PHE A 37 -0.11 -7.04 3.00
CA PHE A 37 -0.20 -7.56 4.35
C PHE A 37 -1.66 -7.61 4.79
N GLY A 38 -2.00 -8.57 5.64
CA GLY A 38 -3.32 -8.61 6.26
C GLY A 38 -3.27 -9.10 7.70
N ALA A 39 -4.33 -8.78 8.45
CA ALA A 39 -4.59 -9.36 9.76
C ALA A 39 -5.07 -10.82 9.62
N GLY A 40 -4.73 -11.64 10.62
CA GLY A 40 -5.07 -13.07 10.68
C GLY A 40 -3.89 -13.98 10.34
N GLU A 41 -4.11 -15.28 10.54
CA GLU A 41 -3.09 -16.31 10.30
C GLU A 41 -2.93 -16.68 8.82
N THR A 42 -3.95 -16.43 8.00
CA THR A 42 -3.98 -16.80 6.58
C THR A 42 -4.66 -15.71 5.75
N PRO A 43 -4.21 -15.46 4.49
CA PRO A 43 -4.87 -14.53 3.59
C PRO A 43 -6.28 -14.97 3.23
N THR A 44 -7.20 -14.02 3.09
CA THR A 44 -8.55 -14.25 2.56
C THR A 44 -8.72 -13.64 1.18
N GLN A 45 -9.65 -14.19 0.40
CA GLN A 45 -10.02 -13.62 -0.89
C GLN A 45 -10.57 -12.19 -0.75
N GLU A 46 -11.31 -11.91 0.32
CA GLU A 46 -11.86 -10.58 0.59
C GLU A 46 -10.76 -9.53 0.81
N GLN A 47 -9.72 -9.87 1.58
CA GLN A 47 -8.56 -8.99 1.77
C GLN A 47 -7.86 -8.72 0.43
N LEU A 48 -7.68 -9.73 -0.43
CA LEU A 48 -7.12 -9.48 -1.77
C LEU A 48 -8.03 -8.62 -2.65
N ASN A 49 -9.35 -8.80 -2.56
CA ASN A 49 -10.30 -7.95 -3.30
C ASN A 49 -10.23 -6.49 -2.84
N ILE A 50 -9.95 -6.23 -1.56
CA ILE A 50 -9.66 -4.88 -1.06
C ILE A 50 -8.39 -4.33 -1.71
N ALA A 51 -7.30 -5.10 -1.76
CA ALA A 51 -6.06 -4.66 -2.41
C ALA A 51 -6.26 -4.30 -3.89
N HIS A 52 -7.02 -5.11 -4.64
CA HIS A 52 -7.37 -4.82 -6.04
C HIS A 52 -8.21 -3.53 -6.17
N ARG A 53 -9.21 -3.33 -5.32
CA ARG A 53 -10.01 -2.09 -5.31
C ARG A 53 -9.16 -0.86 -5.00
N VAL A 54 -8.29 -0.94 -4.00
CA VAL A 54 -7.35 0.14 -3.66
C VAL A 54 -6.44 0.48 -4.84
N ALA A 55 -5.88 -0.54 -5.51
CA ALA A 55 -5.05 -0.33 -6.68
C ALA A 55 -5.82 0.30 -7.86
N GLY A 56 -7.05 -0.16 -8.10
CA GLY A 56 -7.92 0.37 -9.14
C GLY A 56 -8.42 1.80 -8.89
N TRP A 57 -8.51 2.22 -7.62
CA TRP A 57 -8.95 3.56 -7.22
C TRP A 57 -7.82 4.51 -6.89
N LEU A 58 -6.56 4.10 -7.07
CA LEU A 58 -5.40 4.88 -6.65
C LEU A 58 -5.40 6.33 -7.17
N PRO A 59 -5.75 6.63 -8.44
CA PRO A 59 -5.86 8.02 -8.91
C PRO A 59 -6.90 8.84 -8.15
N GLN A 60 -8.08 8.26 -7.87
CA GLN A 60 -9.15 8.92 -7.13
C GLN A 60 -8.77 9.14 -5.67
N LEU A 61 -8.14 8.15 -5.04
CA LEU A 61 -7.65 8.23 -3.67
C LEU A 61 -6.62 9.35 -3.52
N LEU A 62 -5.68 9.49 -4.46
CA LEU A 62 -4.72 10.59 -4.46
C LEU A 62 -5.36 11.96 -4.65
N SER A 63 -6.34 12.05 -5.55
CA SER A 63 -7.10 13.29 -5.74
C SER A 63 -7.85 13.69 -4.46
N ALA A 64 -8.42 12.72 -3.74
CA ALA A 64 -9.13 12.96 -2.49
C ALA A 64 -8.18 13.27 -1.32
N ALA A 65 -6.99 12.67 -1.31
CA ALA A 65 -5.97 12.87 -0.28
C ALA A 65 -5.44 14.31 -0.22
N GLY A 66 -5.45 15.04 -1.34
CA GLY A 66 -5.01 16.43 -1.38
C GLY A 66 -3.58 16.63 -0.88
N LEU A 67 -2.70 15.64 -1.13
CA LEU A 67 -1.35 15.62 -0.59
C LEU A 67 -0.53 16.81 -1.12
N GLY A 68 -0.06 17.67 -0.22
CA GLY A 68 0.77 18.82 -0.56
C GLY A 68 2.23 18.47 -0.85
N LYS A 69 3.06 19.50 -1.01
CA LYS A 69 4.52 19.36 -1.20
C LYS A 69 5.13 18.49 -0.09
N PRO A 70 6.05 17.56 -0.41
CA PRO A 70 6.77 16.81 0.61
C PRO A 70 7.56 17.71 1.55
N PRO A 71 7.74 17.30 2.82
CA PRO A 71 8.34 18.11 3.88
C PRO A 71 9.89 18.17 3.81
N SER A 72 10.48 18.13 2.62
CA SER A 72 11.92 18.12 2.41
C SER A 72 12.36 19.25 1.46
N ASP A 73 13.59 19.73 1.65
CA ASP A 73 14.22 20.75 0.81
C ASP A 73 14.94 20.15 -0.41
N ASP A 74 15.32 18.87 -0.33
CA ASP A 74 16.05 18.10 -1.35
C ASP A 74 15.09 17.29 -2.26
N VAL A 75 13.83 17.70 -2.27
CA VAL A 75 12.77 17.13 -3.11
C VAL A 75 13.01 17.47 -4.58
N PRO A 76 12.93 16.50 -5.50
CA PRO A 76 12.98 16.77 -6.92
C PRO A 76 11.96 17.83 -7.33
N ALA A 77 12.37 18.77 -8.19
CA ALA A 77 11.50 19.85 -8.66
C ALA A 77 10.22 19.34 -9.35
N ASP A 78 10.22 18.09 -9.85
CA ASP A 78 9.08 17.43 -10.48
C ASP A 78 8.38 16.39 -9.58
N TRP A 79 8.46 16.52 -8.25
CA TRP A 79 7.84 15.60 -7.29
C TRP A 79 6.35 15.35 -7.53
N GLU A 80 5.61 16.33 -8.06
CA GLU A 80 4.20 16.19 -8.42
C GLU A 80 3.97 15.08 -9.45
N ARG A 81 4.94 14.83 -10.33
CA ARG A 81 4.88 13.74 -11.31
C ARG A 81 4.86 12.37 -10.63
N THR A 82 5.44 12.24 -9.45
CA THR A 82 5.38 11.02 -8.62
C THR A 82 3.94 10.71 -8.20
N LEU A 83 3.11 11.73 -8.00
CA LEU A 83 1.68 11.58 -7.71
C LEU A 83 0.83 11.33 -8.96
N GLN A 84 1.35 11.62 -10.17
CA GLN A 84 0.65 11.36 -11.44
C GLN A 84 0.83 9.92 -11.94
N LYS A 85 1.93 9.25 -11.57
CA LYS A 85 2.18 7.82 -11.84
C LYS A 85 2.56 7.08 -10.56
N PRO A 86 1.66 7.06 -9.57
CA PRO A 86 1.94 6.43 -8.30
C PRO A 86 2.06 4.92 -8.47
N GLY A 87 3.20 4.36 -8.07
CA GLY A 87 3.27 2.93 -7.80
C GLY A 87 2.90 2.66 -6.35
N ILE A 88 2.26 1.53 -6.08
CA ILE A 88 2.07 1.07 -4.69
C ILE A 88 3.27 0.20 -4.32
N ARG A 89 3.91 0.50 -3.19
CA ARG A 89 5.01 -0.30 -2.65
C ARG A 89 4.47 -1.42 -1.75
N TRP A 90 3.49 -1.08 -0.91
CA TRP A 90 2.83 -2.03 -0.03
C TRP A 90 1.41 -1.59 0.32
N ILE A 91 0.57 -2.58 0.66
CA ILE A 91 -0.77 -2.39 1.20
C ILE A 91 -0.87 -3.22 2.49
N SER A 92 -1.46 -2.68 3.53
CA SER A 92 -1.76 -3.39 4.78
C SER A 92 -3.25 -3.29 5.07
N ILE A 93 -3.90 -4.43 5.28
CA ILE A 93 -5.35 -4.52 5.43
C ILE A 93 -5.67 -5.01 6.84
N ALA A 94 -6.45 -4.22 7.58
CA ALA A 94 -6.89 -4.57 8.91
C ALA A 94 -8.05 -5.57 8.87
N ALA A 95 -8.42 -6.10 10.04
CA ALA A 95 -9.51 -7.08 10.17
C ALA A 95 -10.88 -6.50 9.85
N ASP A 96 -11.07 -5.18 10.02
CA ASP A 96 -12.31 -4.46 9.74
C ASP A 96 -12.43 -4.00 8.28
N GLY A 97 -11.43 -4.30 7.44
CA GLY A 97 -11.38 -3.89 6.04
C GLY A 97 -10.76 -2.51 5.80
N SER A 98 -10.40 -1.75 6.84
CA SER A 98 -9.58 -0.56 6.68
C SER A 98 -8.21 -0.92 6.10
N ALA A 99 -7.61 0.03 5.37
CA ALA A 99 -6.38 -0.22 4.65
C ALA A 99 -5.40 0.93 4.80
N ASN A 100 -4.11 0.59 4.88
CA ASN A 100 -3.01 1.54 4.80
C ASN A 100 -2.20 1.20 3.56
N LEU A 101 -1.72 2.19 2.83
CA LEU A 101 -0.83 1.96 1.70
C LEU A 101 0.32 2.95 1.69
N GLY A 102 1.50 2.42 1.36
CA GLY A 102 2.68 3.20 1.07
C GLY A 102 2.93 3.20 -0.43
N LEU A 103 3.07 4.39 -0.99
CA LEU A 103 3.37 4.55 -2.41
C LEU A 103 4.88 4.54 -2.65
N ASN A 104 5.25 4.47 -3.92
CA ASN A 104 6.62 4.70 -4.34
C ASN A 104 6.95 6.17 -4.06
N GLY A 105 7.97 6.35 -3.24
CA GLY A 105 8.63 7.61 -2.95
C GLY A 105 9.95 7.77 -3.69
N TYR A 106 10.69 8.78 -3.30
CA TYR A 106 12.05 9.05 -3.76
C TYR A 106 13.00 9.05 -2.56
N GLN A 107 14.29 8.93 -2.88
CA GLN A 107 15.33 9.05 -1.87
C GLN A 107 15.73 10.52 -1.74
N ASP A 108 15.67 11.03 -0.53
CA ASP A 108 16.12 12.34 -0.12
C ASP A 108 17.40 12.16 0.69
N GLY A 109 18.54 12.11 0.00
CA GLY A 109 19.85 11.88 0.62
C GLY A 109 19.85 10.63 1.51
N GLN A 110 19.66 10.84 2.82
CA GLN A 110 19.63 9.81 3.86
C GLN A 110 18.27 9.11 4.05
N TYR A 111 17.15 9.73 3.65
CA TYR A 111 15.80 9.24 3.96
C TYR A 111 15.01 8.82 2.71
N TYR A 112 13.98 8.00 2.90
CA TYR A 112 13.08 7.59 1.83
C TYR A 112 11.71 8.24 2.04
N VAL A 113 11.42 9.26 1.24
CA VAL A 113 10.22 10.07 1.40
C VAL A 113 9.11 9.52 0.50
N ALA A 114 8.03 9.03 1.09
CA ALA A 114 6.93 8.40 0.37
C ALA A 114 5.54 8.83 0.87
N PRO A 115 4.55 8.96 -0.03
CA PRO A 115 3.16 9.13 0.36
C PRO A 115 2.65 7.91 1.14
N LEU A 116 1.95 8.19 2.23
CA LEU A 116 1.22 7.23 3.04
C LEU A 116 -0.25 7.64 3.06
N LEU A 117 -1.14 6.69 2.76
CA LEU A 117 -2.58 6.88 2.84
C LEU A 117 -3.18 5.89 3.84
N GLU A 118 -4.12 6.38 4.63
CA GLU A 118 -4.98 5.58 5.51
C GLU A 118 -6.42 5.67 5.00
N LEU A 119 -7.06 4.51 4.88
CA LEU A 119 -8.37 4.34 4.30
C LEU A 119 -9.32 3.66 5.29
N SER A 120 -10.56 4.14 5.36
CA SER A 120 -11.64 3.49 6.10
C SER A 120 -12.10 2.20 5.40
N PRO A 121 -12.95 1.36 6.03
CA PRO A 121 -13.45 0.13 5.41
C PRO A 121 -14.23 0.31 4.10
N ASP A 122 -14.84 1.48 3.89
CA ASP A 122 -15.48 1.88 2.63
C ASP A 122 -14.47 2.44 1.59
N LEU A 123 -13.18 2.45 1.94
CA LEU A 123 -12.05 2.97 1.19
C LEU A 123 -12.07 4.48 0.96
N SER A 124 -12.79 5.24 1.79
CA SER A 124 -12.62 6.69 1.87
C SER A 124 -11.27 7.03 2.51
N VAL A 125 -10.63 8.12 2.06
CA VAL A 125 -9.35 8.57 2.64
C VAL A 125 -9.62 9.17 4.03
N ILE A 126 -9.03 8.56 5.06
CA ILE A 126 -9.05 9.06 6.44
C ILE A 126 -7.93 10.08 6.63
N SER A 127 -6.71 9.70 6.23
CA SER A 127 -5.52 10.52 6.41
C SER A 127 -4.54 10.30 5.26
N ALA A 128 -3.73 11.32 5.03
CA ALA A 128 -2.72 11.31 3.99
C ALA A 128 -1.51 12.12 4.48
N SER A 129 -0.32 11.52 4.43
CA SER A 129 0.91 12.15 4.92
C SER A 129 2.13 11.71 4.12
N TRP A 130 3.25 12.39 4.33
CA TRP A 130 4.56 11.95 3.85
C TRP A 130 5.27 11.20 4.97
N GLY A 131 5.60 9.93 4.73
CA GLY A 131 6.52 9.17 5.57
C GLY A 131 7.97 9.43 5.15
N VAL A 132 8.90 9.43 6.12
CA VAL A 132 10.34 9.67 5.95
C VAL A 132 11.13 8.51 6.55
#